data_AF-A0A7R7BX98-F1
#
_entry.id   AF-A0A7R7BX98-F1
#
_cell.length_a   1.000
_cell.length_b   1.000
_cell.length_c   1.000
_cell.angle_alpha   90.00
_cell.angle_beta   90.00
_cell.angle_gamma   90.00
#
_symmetry.space_group_name_H-M   'P 1'
#
loop_
_entity.id
_entity.type
_entity.pdbx_description
1 polymer ?
#
loop_
_entity_poly.entity_id
_entity_poly.type
_entity_poly.pdbx_seq_one_letter_code
_entity_poly.pdbx_strand_id
1 'polypeptide(L)'
;MSIEGRNDPYAEAEAAAECFWALARQALDGREADRISDEAVRRVMTAAIKLYAAKADGGMRTFRALVGDYDEVVTPTEALTATTEILRALRLGPMEFGLWSRRRPEDHYLTDPDR
;
A
#
# COMPACT_ATOMS: atom_id res chain seq x y z
N MET A 1 -5.02 -28.58 -33.14
CA MET A 1 -5.85 -27.43 -32.75
C MET A 1 -5.73 -27.30 -31.24
N SER A 2 -4.76 -26.52 -30.78
CA SER A 2 -4.44 -26.43 -29.35
C SER A 2 -5.43 -25.53 -28.64
N ILE A 3 -5.95 -26.04 -27.53
CA ILE A 3 -6.87 -25.36 -26.64
C ILE A 3 -6.06 -24.41 -25.74
N GLU A 4 -6.64 -23.23 -25.50
CA GLU A 4 -6.33 -22.27 -24.44
C GLU A 4 -5.07 -21.39 -24.60
N GLY A 5 -5.27 -20.26 -25.26
CA GLY A 5 -4.69 -18.99 -24.80
C GLY A 5 -5.23 -18.70 -23.40
N ARG A 6 -4.58 -19.27 -22.39
CA ARG A 6 -4.89 -19.02 -20.99
C ARG A 6 -4.55 -17.56 -20.72
N ASN A 7 -5.57 -16.70 -20.63
CA ASN A 7 -5.45 -15.34 -20.11
C ASN A 7 -4.59 -15.43 -18.84
N ASP A 8 -3.58 -14.56 -18.71
CA ASP A 8 -2.78 -14.51 -17.50
C ASP A 8 -3.74 -14.38 -16.30
N PRO A 9 -3.80 -15.36 -15.37
CA PRO A 9 -4.75 -15.32 -14.27
C PRO A 9 -4.57 -14.10 -13.37
N TYR A 10 -3.41 -13.43 -13.46
CA TYR A 10 -3.12 -12.21 -12.74
C TYR A 10 -3.49 -10.93 -13.52
N ALA A 11 -3.81 -11.01 -14.81
CA ALA A 11 -4.26 -9.84 -15.59
C ALA A 11 -5.59 -9.27 -15.07
N GLU A 12 -6.43 -10.10 -14.45
CA GLU A 12 -7.65 -9.63 -13.78
C GLU A 12 -7.37 -8.74 -12.57
N ALA A 13 -6.19 -8.86 -11.95
CA ALA A 13 -5.82 -8.04 -10.80
C ALA A 13 -5.69 -6.56 -11.17
N GLU A 14 -5.14 -6.25 -12.35
CA GLU A 14 -5.02 -4.87 -12.85
C GLU A 14 -6.41 -4.26 -13.08
N ALA A 15 -7.30 -5.00 -13.76
CA ALA A 15 -8.67 -4.54 -14.00
C ALA A 15 -9.47 -4.36 -12.70
N ALA A 16 -9.29 -5.26 -11.72
CA ALA A 16 -9.91 -5.15 -10.41
C ALA A 16 -9.39 -3.95 -9.62
N ALA A 17 -8.08 -3.66 -9.69
CA ALA A 17 -7.47 -2.51 -9.04
C ALA A 17 -8.02 -1.18 -9.61
N GLU A 18 -8.07 -1.05 -10.93
CA GLU A 18 -8.64 0.13 -11.60
C GLU A 18 -10.13 0.32 -11.25
N CYS A 19 -10.91 -0.76 -11.28
CA CYS A 19 -12.32 -0.73 -10.94
C CYS A 19 -12.55 -0.30 -9.48
N PHE A 20 -11.80 -0.90 -8.54
CA PHE A 20 -11.91 -0.55 -7.12
C PHE A 20 -11.46 0.89 -6.87
N TRP A 21 -10.38 1.35 -7.52
CA TRP A 21 -9.91 2.73 -7.41
C TRP A 21 -10.96 3.74 -7.87
N ALA A 22 -11.59 3.50 -9.03
CA ALA A 22 -12.65 4.36 -9.54
C ALA A 22 -13.87 4.42 -8.60
N LEU A 23 -14.31 3.27 -8.08
CA LEU A 23 -15.43 3.18 -7.13
C LEU A 23 -15.10 3.89 -5.81
N ALA A 24 -13.89 3.70 -5.27
CA ALA A 24 -13.46 4.34 -4.05
C ALA A 24 -13.42 5.87 -4.20
N ARG A 25 -12.87 6.38 -5.31
CA ARG A 25 -12.86 7.82 -5.58
C ARG A 25 -14.26 8.40 -5.68
N GLN A 26 -15.15 7.74 -6.42
CA GLN A 26 -16.54 8.17 -6.53
C GLN A 26 -17.24 8.21 -5.16
N ALA A 27 -17.03 7.18 -4.32
CA ALA A 27 -17.60 7.13 -2.99
C ALA A 27 -17.05 8.22 -2.06
N LEU A 28 -15.75 8.52 -2.12
CA LEU A 28 -15.13 9.58 -1.34
C LEU A 28 -15.62 10.97 -1.76
N ASP A 29 -15.63 11.25 -3.07
CA ASP A 29 -16.13 12.52 -3.63
C ASP A 29 -17.60 12.74 -3.28
N GLY A 30 -18.41 11.66 -3.27
CA GLY A 30 -19.81 11.68 -2.89
C GLY A 30 -20.09 11.69 -1.37
N ARG A 31 -19.06 11.52 -0.52
CA ARG A 31 -19.20 11.24 0.93
C ARG A 31 -20.08 10.01 1.22
N GLU A 32 -20.02 9.02 0.36
CA GLU A 32 -20.77 7.77 0.40
C GLU A 32 -19.86 6.57 0.71
N ALA A 33 -18.77 6.79 1.45
CA ALA A 33 -17.80 5.75 1.79
C ALA A 33 -18.44 4.51 2.44
N ASP A 34 -19.47 4.72 3.28
CA ASP A 34 -20.23 3.67 3.96
C ASP A 34 -20.95 2.69 3.01
N ARG A 35 -21.06 3.02 1.71
CA ARG A 35 -21.62 2.10 0.69
C ARG A 35 -20.67 0.97 0.34
N ILE A 36 -19.36 1.16 0.55
CA ILE A 36 -18.36 0.11 0.40
C ILE A 36 -18.21 -0.57 1.75
N SER A 37 -18.47 -1.88 1.79
CA SER A 37 -18.43 -2.60 3.06
C SER A 37 -17.03 -2.65 3.67
N ASP A 38 -16.95 -2.56 5.01
CA ASP A 38 -15.70 -2.69 5.76
C ASP A 38 -14.93 -3.96 5.40
N GLU A 39 -15.64 -5.05 5.16
CA GLU A 39 -15.02 -6.33 4.77
C GLU A 39 -14.36 -6.27 3.39
N ALA A 40 -14.94 -5.53 2.43
CA ALA A 40 -14.31 -5.32 1.13
C ALA A 40 -13.01 -4.51 1.29
N VAL A 41 -13.08 -3.40 2.05
CA VAL A 41 -11.90 -2.57 2.35
C VAL A 41 -10.81 -3.39 3.04
N ARG A 42 -11.18 -4.19 4.05
CA ARG A 42 -10.25 -5.05 4.79
C ARG A 42 -9.56 -6.07 3.88
N ARG A 43 -10.28 -6.70 2.96
CA ARG A 43 -9.71 -7.67 2.00
C ARG A 43 -8.72 -6.99 1.04
N VAL A 44 -9.10 -5.84 0.48
CA VAL A 44 -8.24 -5.07 -0.42
C VAL A 44 -6.97 -4.64 0.29
N MET A 45 -7.10 -4.01 1.47
CA MET A 45 -5.96 -3.60 2.29
C MET A 45 -5.03 -4.76 2.62
N THR A 46 -5.59 -5.90 3.05
CA THR A 46 -4.80 -7.10 3.38
C THR A 46 -4.01 -7.60 2.17
N ALA A 47 -4.65 -7.67 1.00
CA ALA A 47 -4.00 -8.12 -0.23
C ALA A 47 -2.92 -7.14 -0.68
N ALA A 48 -3.23 -5.84 -0.70
CA ALA A 48 -2.31 -4.78 -1.09
C ALA A 48 -1.05 -4.74 -0.22
N ILE A 49 -1.19 -4.80 1.11
CA ILE A 49 -0.06 -4.82 2.04
C ILE A 49 0.83 -6.05 1.80
N LYS A 50 0.24 -7.25 1.68
CA LYS A 50 1.00 -8.49 1.44
C LYS A 50 1.75 -8.45 0.11
N LEU A 51 1.09 -7.99 -0.95
CA LEU A 51 1.71 -7.86 -2.27
C LEU A 51 2.81 -6.80 -2.29
N TYR A 52 2.57 -5.65 -1.66
CA TYR A 52 3.56 -4.58 -1.54
C TYR A 52 4.80 -5.07 -0.79
N ALA A 53 4.63 -5.71 0.37
CA ALA A 53 5.74 -6.26 1.16
C ALA A 53 6.58 -7.25 0.35
N ALA A 54 5.93 -8.19 -0.34
CA ALA A 54 6.62 -9.16 -1.19
C ALA A 54 7.39 -8.52 -2.35
N LYS A 55 6.85 -7.45 -2.96
CA LYS A 55 7.52 -6.70 -4.03
C LYS A 55 8.67 -5.83 -3.51
N ALA A 56 8.51 -5.22 -2.34
CA ALA A 56 9.51 -4.38 -1.70
C ALA A 56 10.72 -5.19 -1.23
N ASP A 57 10.49 -6.36 -0.64
CA ASP A 57 11.56 -7.26 -0.18
C ASP A 57 12.32 -7.92 -1.35
N GLY A 58 11.63 -8.16 -2.48
CA GLY A 58 12.19 -8.87 -3.63
C GLY A 58 12.92 -8.01 -4.67
N GLY A 59 12.95 -6.68 -4.51
CA GLY A 59 13.39 -5.76 -5.56
C GLY A 59 14.70 -5.00 -5.25
N MET A 60 15.56 -4.85 -6.25
CA MET A 60 16.69 -3.88 -6.24
C MET A 60 16.24 -2.42 -6.46
N ARG A 61 14.92 -2.16 -6.50
CA ARG A 61 14.32 -0.85 -6.81
C ARG A 61 13.29 -0.49 -5.75
N THR A 62 13.35 0.75 -5.30
CA THR A 62 12.33 1.37 -4.45
C THR A 62 11.00 1.40 -5.22
N PHE A 63 10.04 0.60 -4.75
CA PHE A 63 8.67 0.58 -5.25
C PHE A 63 7.84 1.61 -4.47
N ARG A 64 7.24 2.59 -5.14
CA ARG A 64 6.40 3.59 -4.46
C ARG A 64 5.08 2.93 -4.06
N ALA A 65 4.71 3.05 -2.77
CA ALA A 65 3.52 2.42 -2.21
C ALA A 65 2.20 3.09 -2.63
N LEU A 66 2.25 4.37 -2.97
CA LEU A 66 1.08 5.21 -3.24
C LEU A 66 1.19 5.84 -4.63
N VAL A 67 0.04 6.02 -5.28
CA VAL A 67 -0.09 6.74 -6.55
C VAL A 67 -0.05 8.26 -6.33
N GLY A 68 0.30 9.01 -7.38
CA GLY A 68 0.42 10.47 -7.31
C GLY A 68 1.74 10.96 -6.74
N ASP A 69 1.92 12.29 -6.72
CA ASP A 69 3.05 12.95 -6.10
C ASP A 69 2.66 13.57 -4.76
N TYR A 70 3.46 13.31 -3.72
CA TYR A 70 3.27 13.84 -2.36
C TYR A 70 1.85 13.63 -1.80
N ASP A 71 1.20 14.68 -1.29
CA ASP A 71 -0.06 14.67 -0.55
C ASP A 71 -1.30 14.84 -1.45
N GLU A 72 -1.12 14.84 -2.78
CA GLU A 72 -2.19 15.07 -3.76
C GLU A 72 -3.28 13.98 -3.72
N VAL A 73 -2.92 12.77 -3.30
CA VAL A 73 -3.83 11.62 -3.31
C VAL A 73 -4.08 11.07 -1.91
N VAL A 74 -3.04 11.04 -1.06
CA VAL A 74 -3.15 10.61 0.33
C VAL A 74 -2.43 11.64 1.19
N THR A 75 -3.17 12.33 2.04
CA THR A 75 -2.60 13.31 2.94
C THR A 75 -1.74 12.63 4.02
N PRO A 76 -0.76 13.34 4.61
CA PRO A 76 0.06 12.79 5.71
C PRO A 76 -0.79 12.29 6.89
N THR A 77 -1.91 12.96 7.18
CA THR A 77 -2.83 12.58 8.26
C THR A 77 -3.54 11.27 7.96
N GLU A 78 -4.02 11.06 6.73
CA GLU A 78 -4.66 9.81 6.31
C GLU A 78 -3.66 8.65 6.36
N ALA A 79 -2.45 8.86 5.86
CA ALA A 79 -1.37 7.87 5.91
C ALA A 79 -1.04 7.47 7.36
N LEU A 80 -0.89 8.45 8.26
CA LEU A 80 -0.59 8.19 9.67
C LEU A 80 -1.75 7.46 10.35
N THR A 81 -2.99 7.92 10.12
CA THR A 81 -4.19 7.29 10.69
C THR A 81 -4.26 5.82 10.29
N ALA A 82 -4.20 5.53 8.99
CA ALA A 82 -4.24 4.16 8.46
C ALA A 82 -3.11 3.30 9.04
N THR A 83 -1.89 3.82 9.10
CA THR A 83 -0.73 3.10 9.66
C THR A 83 -0.94 2.77 11.14
N THR A 84 -1.43 3.72 11.94
CA THR A 84 -1.67 3.48 13.36
C THR A 84 -2.78 2.47 13.62
N GLU A 85 -3.85 2.47 12.82
CA GLU A 85 -4.90 1.46 12.89
C GLU A 85 -4.38 0.07 12.52
N ILE A 86 -3.53 -0.03 11.49
CA ILE A 86 -2.89 -1.29 11.10
C ILE A 86 -2.02 -1.82 12.24
N LEU A 87 -1.15 -0.98 12.82
CA LEU A 87 -0.29 -1.37 13.94
C LEU A 87 -1.13 -1.84 15.14
N ARG A 88 -2.21 -1.13 15.44
CA ARG A 88 -3.15 -1.51 16.51
C ARG A 88 -3.83 -2.85 16.22
N ALA A 89 -4.29 -3.07 15.00
CA ALA A 89 -4.90 -4.34 14.57
C ALA A 89 -3.92 -5.51 14.67
N LEU A 90 -2.63 -5.26 14.43
CA LEU A 90 -1.55 -6.22 14.60
C LEU A 90 -1.04 -6.35 16.03
N ARG A 91 -1.62 -5.58 16.97
CA ARG A 91 -1.21 -5.51 18.39
C ARG A 91 0.27 -5.14 18.57
N LEU A 92 0.83 -4.39 17.64
CA LEU A 92 2.19 -3.86 17.73
C LEU A 92 2.18 -2.59 18.60
N GLY A 93 2.86 -2.66 19.73
CA GLY A 93 3.10 -1.55 20.62
C GLY A 93 4.13 -0.57 20.05
N PRO A 94 4.16 0.68 20.57
CA PRO A 94 5.09 1.72 20.15
C PRO A 94 6.58 1.31 20.19
N MET A 95 6.93 0.40 21.10
CA MET A 95 8.31 -0.09 21.27
C MET A 95 8.76 -0.99 20.11
N GLU A 96 7.89 -1.85 19.60
CA GLU A 96 8.18 -2.76 18.48
C GLU A 96 8.36 -1.99 17.17
N PHE A 97 7.55 -0.94 16.95
CA PHE A 97 7.73 -0.01 15.83
C PHE A 97 9.06 0.77 15.91
N GLY A 98 9.47 1.20 17.11
CA GLY A 98 10.74 1.89 17.33
C GLY A 98 11.98 1.07 16.94
N LEU A 99 11.91 -0.27 17.02
CA LEU A 99 12.99 -1.17 16.64
C LEU A 99 13.09 -1.36 15.12
N TRP A 100 11.98 -1.31 14.40
CA TRP A 100 11.93 -1.41 12.93
C TRP A 100 12.25 -0.09 12.23
N SER A 101 11.74 1.04 12.74
CA SER A 101 11.96 2.38 12.16
C SER A 101 13.42 2.85 12.20
N ARG A 102 14.25 2.26 13.08
CA ARG A 102 15.69 2.51 13.17
C ARG A 102 16.56 1.74 12.17
N ARG A 103 15.97 0.88 11.32
CA ARG A 103 16.71 0.16 10.28
C ARG A 103 16.43 0.74 8.91
N ARG A 104 17.19 1.76 8.51
CA ARG A 104 17.43 2.09 7.10
C ARG A 104 18.95 2.05 6.83
N PRO A 105 19.44 1.13 5.98
CA PRO A 105 20.85 1.10 5.56
C PRO A 105 21.30 2.39 4.85
N GLU A 106 20.38 3.06 4.15
CA GLU A 106 20.65 4.26 3.35
C GLU A 106 20.97 5.54 4.14
N ASP A 107 20.74 5.60 5.45
CA ASP A 107 21.07 6.79 6.26
C ASP A 107 22.60 6.98 6.46
N HIS A 108 23.43 6.01 6.06
CA HIS A 108 24.89 6.10 6.15
C HIS A 108 25.57 6.96 5.07
N TYR A 109 24.89 7.27 3.95
CA TYR A 109 25.52 7.93 2.79
C TYR A 109 25.22 9.43 2.64
N LEU A 110 24.44 10.02 3.55
CA LEU A 110 24.16 11.47 3.56
C LEU A 110 25.00 12.25 4.60
N THR A 111 25.98 11.60 5.22
CA THR A 111 26.95 12.26 6.10
C THR A 111 28.38 11.95 5.64
N ASP A 112 28.72 12.37 4.43
CA ASP A 112 30.11 12.71 4.13
C ASP A 112 30.17 13.96 3.24
N PRO A 113 30.29 15.16 3.82
CA PRO A 113 30.65 16.36 3.07
C PRO A 113 32.16 16.51 2.87
N ASP A 114 33.01 15.56 3.30
CA ASP A 114 34.48 15.73 3.34
C ASP A 114 35.29 14.40 3.24
N ARG A 115 35.10 13.63 2.15
CA ARG A 115 36.12 12.72 1.62
C ARG A 115 36.33 12.86 0.12
#